data_AF-A0A3B4U5A0-F1
#
_entry.id   AF-A0A3B4U5A0-F1
#
_cell.length_a   1.000
_cell.length_b   1.000
_cell.length_c   1.000
_cell.angle_alpha   90.00
_cell.angle_beta   90.00
_cell.angle_gamma   90.00
#
_symmetry.space_group_name_H-M   'P 1'
#
loop_
_entity.id
_entity.type
_entity.pdbx_description
1 polymer ?
#
loop_
_entity_poly.entity_id
_entity_poly.type
_entity_poly.pdbx_seq_one_letter_code
_entity_poly.pdbx_strand_id
1 'polypeptide(L)'
;MNSMLTRNQQRTICSQLGRVKLQLLYKASIHGFTGAAFHQRCDNHSPTVSVGFNASGYVFGGYTTQPFSQSGQYVWDDQAFLFTFSGEKLLKYPVTGPANAVRMIANSGPYFGEAMVLVNGSQAVVHSNPGNHYTFNAAEMHGNDLNLTECEVYEVEETTELERPWRTIIWESEKRKELIDSIKIYKPTVSSVSQIRVLLIGAVGAGKSSFFNSINSVFRGHVTSQAIAGCSTTSLTTQFRSYSLKAGREGKPLPIVLCDTMGLEESTGAGLDIDDISSILKGHLPDRYQFNPSAPLHFEALGYHKSPGLKDRIHCVAYVIDACKISIMPTKLEEKLDAIRRKVNLMGIPQLVLMTKVDEACPFVAQDIRNIYRSSYIKEMMQEVSARLGVPLSCVVPVKNYSEELELDMNCDILLLSAVIQMLRFADNYFDEISDQFSKVEIKE
;
A
#
# COMPACT_ATOMS: atom_id res chain seq x y z
N MET A 1 -18.75 -22.18 9.07
CA MET A 1 -19.64 -21.86 10.21
C MET A 1 -20.24 -20.50 9.93
N ASN A 2 -21.56 -20.36 9.84
CA ASN A 2 -22.18 -19.07 9.51
C ASN A 2 -22.54 -18.31 10.78
N SER A 3 -22.17 -17.03 10.82
CA SER A 3 -22.47 -16.08 11.89
C SER A 3 -23.96 -15.73 11.90
N MET A 4 -24.53 -15.52 13.11
CA MET A 4 -25.87 -14.95 13.30
C MET A 4 -25.86 -13.43 13.30
N LEU A 5 -24.71 -12.79 13.54
CA LEU A 5 -24.60 -11.35 13.31
C LEU A 5 -24.90 -11.03 11.84
N THR A 6 -25.78 -10.06 11.63
CA THR A 6 -25.98 -9.50 10.30
C THR A 6 -24.72 -8.76 9.83
N ARG A 7 -24.57 -8.59 8.50
CA ARG A 7 -23.46 -7.79 7.94
C ARG A 7 -23.40 -6.38 8.51
N ASN A 8 -24.55 -5.76 8.80
CA ASN A 8 -24.61 -4.42 9.39
C ASN A 8 -24.09 -4.44 10.84
N GLN A 9 -24.48 -5.42 11.66
CA GLN A 9 -23.98 -5.53 13.03
C GLN A 9 -22.48 -5.82 13.07
N GLN A 10 -21.97 -6.71 12.21
CA GLN A 10 -20.53 -6.97 12.09
C GLN A 10 -19.78 -5.68 11.75
N ARG A 11 -20.24 -4.92 10.75
CA ARG A 11 -19.65 -3.61 10.40
C ARG A 11 -19.69 -2.63 11.54
N THR A 12 -20.82 -2.53 12.26
CA THR A 12 -20.95 -1.62 13.39
C THR A 12 -19.95 -2.00 14.48
N ILE A 13 -19.80 -3.29 14.84
CA ILE A 13 -18.78 -3.76 15.80
C ILE A 13 -17.37 -3.41 15.29
N CYS A 14 -17.03 -3.74 14.05
CA CYS A 14 -15.70 -3.44 13.50
C CYS A 14 -15.40 -1.94 13.57
N SER A 15 -16.35 -1.07 13.20
CA SER A 15 -16.17 0.40 13.25
C SER A 15 -15.85 0.93 14.65
N GLN A 16 -16.29 0.21 15.68
CA GLN A 16 -16.07 0.53 17.09
C GLN A 16 -14.72 0.07 17.62
N LEU A 17 -14.04 -0.83 16.90
CA LEU A 17 -12.75 -1.44 17.24
C LEU A 17 -11.62 -1.01 16.29
N GLY A 18 -11.94 -0.25 15.23
CA GLY A 18 -10.99 0.23 14.25
C GLY A 18 -11.05 -0.55 12.94
N ARG A 19 -9.90 -0.79 12.32
CA ARG A 19 -9.82 -1.56 11.07
C ARG A 19 -9.58 -3.02 11.40
N VAL A 20 -10.66 -3.73 11.71
CA VAL A 20 -10.60 -5.14 12.08
C VAL A 20 -11.61 -5.98 11.31
N LYS A 21 -11.38 -7.29 11.23
CA LYS A 21 -12.33 -8.31 10.80
C LYS A 21 -12.59 -9.27 11.95
N LEU A 22 -13.77 -9.89 11.94
CA LEU A 22 -14.20 -10.84 12.96
C LEU A 22 -14.10 -12.26 12.40
N GLN A 23 -13.29 -13.11 13.03
CA GLN A 23 -13.19 -14.53 12.72
C GLN A 23 -13.92 -15.36 13.76
N LEU A 24 -14.98 -16.06 13.36
CA LEU A 24 -15.81 -16.86 14.27
C LEU A 24 -15.02 -18.08 14.80
N LEU A 25 -14.78 -18.11 16.11
CA LEU A 25 -14.10 -19.20 16.83
C LEU A 25 -15.10 -20.21 17.40
N TYR A 26 -16.17 -19.70 18.01
CA TYR A 26 -17.12 -20.50 18.77
C TYR A 26 -18.56 -20.09 18.43
N LYS A 27 -19.43 -21.09 18.26
CA LYS A 27 -20.87 -20.95 18.11
C LYS A 27 -21.54 -22.03 18.95
N ALA A 28 -22.26 -21.65 19.99
CA ALA A 28 -22.79 -22.56 21.00
C ALA A 28 -23.81 -23.56 20.44
N SER A 29 -24.62 -23.18 19.45
CA SER A 29 -25.53 -24.11 18.77
C SER A 29 -24.83 -25.26 18.02
N ILE A 30 -23.54 -25.11 17.67
CA ILE A 30 -22.74 -26.13 16.99
C ILE A 30 -21.81 -26.86 17.96
N HIS A 31 -21.17 -26.11 18.86
CA HIS A 31 -20.16 -26.65 19.77
C HIS A 31 -20.71 -27.08 21.14
N GLY A 32 -21.91 -26.65 21.48
CA GLY A 32 -22.57 -26.89 22.77
C GLY A 32 -22.43 -25.71 23.73
N PHE A 33 -23.48 -25.45 24.52
CA PHE A 33 -23.54 -24.42 25.56
C PHE A 33 -22.83 -24.87 26.85
N THR A 34 -21.55 -25.25 26.75
CA THR A 34 -20.74 -25.66 27.89
C THR A 34 -19.47 -24.82 28.00
N GLY A 35 -19.00 -24.59 29.24
CA GLY A 35 -17.73 -23.90 29.47
C GLY A 35 -16.56 -24.63 28.80
N ALA A 36 -16.56 -25.97 28.85
CA ALA A 36 -15.55 -26.79 28.18
C ALA A 36 -15.49 -26.56 26.66
N ALA A 37 -16.64 -26.46 25.98
CA ALA A 37 -16.68 -26.21 24.54
C ALA A 37 -16.21 -24.79 24.17
N PHE A 38 -16.55 -23.80 25.01
CA PHE A 38 -16.04 -22.44 24.88
C PHE A 38 -14.51 -22.39 25.04
N HIS A 39 -13.98 -22.90 26.15
CA HIS A 39 -12.54 -22.85 26.45
C HIS A 39 -11.71 -23.64 25.43
N GLN A 40 -12.20 -24.79 24.94
CA GLN A 40 -11.52 -25.56 23.89
C GLN A 40 -11.30 -24.74 22.60
N ARG A 41 -12.17 -23.77 22.32
CA ARG A 41 -12.15 -22.97 21.07
C ARG A 41 -11.56 -21.59 21.23
N CYS A 42 -11.68 -20.99 22.42
CA CYS A 42 -11.42 -19.56 22.62
C CYS A 42 -10.23 -19.27 23.53
N ASP A 43 -9.72 -20.23 24.31
CA ASP A 43 -8.55 -19.98 25.16
C ASP A 43 -7.33 -19.61 24.31
N ASN A 44 -6.54 -18.66 24.80
CA ASN A 44 -5.35 -18.09 24.14
C ASN A 44 -5.59 -17.27 22.86
N HIS A 45 -6.86 -17.06 22.44
CA HIS A 45 -7.20 -16.14 21.37
C HIS A 45 -7.49 -14.73 21.92
N SER A 46 -7.00 -13.69 21.25
CA SER A 46 -7.19 -12.30 21.65
C SER A 46 -6.78 -11.31 20.55
N PRO A 47 -7.41 -10.11 20.47
CA PRO A 47 -8.61 -9.69 21.19
C PRO A 47 -9.86 -10.48 20.74
N THR A 48 -10.91 -10.49 21.56
CA THR A 48 -12.16 -11.19 21.20
C THR A 48 -13.41 -10.35 21.38
N VAL A 49 -14.39 -10.59 20.51
CA VAL A 49 -15.77 -10.11 20.64
C VAL A 49 -16.66 -11.30 20.94
N SER A 50 -17.42 -11.19 22.02
CA SER A 50 -18.37 -12.20 22.49
C SER A 50 -19.80 -11.67 22.31
N VAL A 51 -20.71 -12.48 21.77
CA VAL A 51 -22.08 -12.07 21.42
C VAL A 51 -23.09 -13.12 21.87
N GLY A 52 -24.03 -12.71 22.71
CA GLY A 52 -25.23 -13.46 23.08
C GLY A 52 -26.46 -12.99 22.30
N PHE A 53 -27.34 -13.95 22.01
CA PHE A 53 -28.65 -13.73 21.40
C PHE A 53 -29.72 -14.37 22.28
N ASN A 54 -30.87 -13.72 22.43
CA ASN A 54 -32.02 -14.29 23.13
C ASN A 54 -33.30 -14.29 22.28
N ALA A 55 -34.32 -15.01 22.76
CA ALA A 55 -35.60 -15.16 22.05
C ALA A 55 -36.40 -13.85 21.97
N SER A 56 -36.11 -12.91 22.89
CA SER A 56 -36.66 -11.55 22.88
C SER A 56 -36.06 -10.65 21.79
N GLY A 57 -35.09 -11.15 21.00
CA GLY A 57 -34.51 -10.44 19.85
C GLY A 57 -33.34 -9.52 20.20
N TYR A 58 -32.82 -9.57 21.43
CA TYR A 58 -31.67 -8.77 21.83
C TYR A 58 -30.36 -9.41 21.35
N VAL A 59 -29.43 -8.55 20.94
CA VAL A 59 -28.06 -8.91 20.56
C VAL A 59 -27.11 -8.07 21.41
N PHE A 60 -26.36 -8.74 22.29
CA PHE A 60 -25.56 -8.10 23.32
C PHE A 60 -24.29 -8.90 23.58
N GLY A 61 -23.34 -8.35 24.33
CA GLY A 61 -22.12 -9.07 24.67
C GLY A 61 -21.00 -8.16 25.12
N GLY A 62 -19.76 -8.55 24.85
CA GLY A 62 -18.59 -7.84 25.32
C GLY A 62 -17.35 -8.01 24.47
N TYR A 63 -16.41 -7.09 24.64
CA TYR A 63 -15.09 -7.08 24.01
C TYR A 63 -14.02 -7.09 25.09
N THR A 64 -12.93 -7.82 24.84
CA THR A 64 -11.73 -7.88 25.70
C THR A 64 -10.48 -7.98 24.84
N THR A 65 -9.42 -7.28 25.24
CA THR A 65 -8.06 -7.41 24.70
C THR A 65 -7.33 -8.61 25.27
N GLN A 66 -7.82 -9.17 26.38
CA GLN A 66 -7.17 -10.26 27.09
C GLN A 66 -7.59 -11.64 26.55
N PRO A 67 -6.65 -12.60 26.46
CA PRO A 67 -6.97 -13.97 26.11
C PRO A 67 -7.72 -14.66 27.25
N PHE A 68 -8.71 -15.48 26.89
CA PHE A 68 -9.38 -16.34 27.87
C PHE A 68 -8.45 -17.46 28.35
N SER A 69 -8.69 -17.87 29.59
CA SER A 69 -8.02 -18.99 30.24
C SER A 69 -8.93 -19.58 31.33
N GLN A 70 -8.43 -20.57 32.06
CA GLN A 70 -9.15 -21.27 33.12
C GLN A 70 -8.47 -21.11 34.50
N SER A 71 -7.76 -20.00 34.71
CA SER A 71 -6.93 -19.76 35.90
C SER A 71 -7.72 -19.49 37.20
N GLY A 72 -9.02 -19.21 37.10
CA GLY A 72 -9.87 -18.77 38.20
C GLY A 72 -9.66 -17.32 38.62
N GLN A 73 -8.70 -16.61 38.02
CA GLN A 73 -8.32 -15.25 38.41
C GLN A 73 -9.09 -14.18 37.64
N TYR A 74 -9.09 -12.98 38.19
CA TYR A 74 -9.42 -11.77 37.44
C TYR A 74 -8.23 -11.35 36.58
N VAL A 75 -8.55 -10.76 35.43
CA VAL A 75 -7.54 -10.20 34.52
C VAL A 75 -7.84 -8.73 34.28
N TRP A 76 -6.77 -7.95 34.30
CA TRP A 76 -6.83 -6.52 34.06
C TRP A 76 -7.05 -6.23 32.56
N ASP A 77 -8.01 -5.38 32.25
CA ASP A 77 -8.23 -4.85 30.89
C ASP A 77 -8.93 -3.50 30.99
N ASP A 78 -8.27 -2.42 30.56
CA ASP A 78 -8.85 -1.07 30.55
C ASP A 78 -9.57 -0.73 29.23
N GLN A 79 -9.47 -1.60 28.22
CA GLN A 79 -10.15 -1.45 26.94
C GLN A 79 -11.41 -2.33 26.83
N ALA A 80 -11.67 -3.16 27.83
CA ALA A 80 -12.86 -3.99 27.86
C ALA A 80 -14.15 -3.16 27.94
N PHE A 81 -15.19 -3.61 27.24
CA PHE A 81 -16.51 -3.01 27.31
C PHE A 81 -17.59 -4.05 27.03
N LEU A 82 -18.76 -3.85 27.63
CA LEU A 82 -19.98 -4.54 27.25
C LEU A 82 -20.74 -3.73 26.20
N PHE A 83 -21.61 -4.37 25.44
CA PHE A 83 -22.47 -3.68 24.49
C PHE A 83 -23.81 -4.36 24.28
N THR A 84 -24.77 -3.59 23.77
CA THR A 84 -26.03 -4.09 23.21
C THR A 84 -26.39 -3.33 21.93
N PHE A 85 -27.17 -3.97 21.06
CA PHE A 85 -27.75 -3.32 19.89
C PHE A 85 -29.14 -2.76 20.20
N SER A 86 -29.31 -1.47 19.91
CA SER A 86 -30.62 -0.81 19.84
C SER A 86 -30.89 -0.42 18.38
N GLY A 87 -31.63 -1.27 17.67
CA GLY A 87 -31.72 -1.21 16.21
C GLY A 87 -30.34 -1.45 15.58
N GLU A 88 -29.89 -0.54 14.72
CA GLU A 88 -28.56 -0.62 14.07
C GLU A 88 -27.42 0.03 14.89
N LYS A 89 -27.74 0.66 16.03
CA LYS A 89 -26.75 1.34 16.87
C LYS A 89 -26.22 0.40 17.95
N LEU A 90 -24.90 0.42 18.15
CA LEU A 90 -24.23 -0.29 19.23
C LEU A 90 -24.02 0.68 20.41
N LEU A 91 -24.64 0.35 21.54
CA LEU A 91 -24.46 1.07 22.81
C LEU A 91 -23.33 0.41 23.59
N LYS A 92 -22.29 1.17 23.95
CA LYS A 92 -21.13 0.69 24.70
C LYS A 92 -21.24 1.02 26.19
N TYR A 93 -20.81 0.08 27.02
CA TYR A 93 -20.67 0.21 28.46
C TYR A 93 -19.23 -0.14 28.85
N PRO A 94 -18.33 0.86 28.90
CA PRO A 94 -16.93 0.64 29.27
C PRO A 94 -16.77 0.05 30.67
N VAL A 95 -15.68 -0.68 30.87
CA VAL A 95 -15.29 -1.17 32.19
C VAL A 95 -15.01 0.00 33.15
N THR A 96 -15.53 -0.08 34.37
CA THR A 96 -15.28 0.90 35.45
C THR A 96 -14.24 0.42 36.46
N GLY A 97 -14.01 -0.89 36.52
CA GLY A 97 -12.97 -1.52 37.36
C GLY A 97 -12.03 -2.40 36.55
N PRO A 98 -11.02 -1.84 35.86
CA PRO A 98 -10.16 -2.58 34.94
C PRO A 98 -9.50 -3.81 35.55
N ALA A 99 -9.11 -3.78 36.83
CA ALA A 99 -8.48 -4.92 37.53
C ALA A 99 -9.36 -6.18 37.61
N ASN A 100 -10.67 -6.04 37.38
CA ASN A 100 -11.66 -7.10 37.41
C ASN A 100 -12.46 -7.14 36.11
N ALA A 101 -11.86 -6.76 34.98
CA ALA A 101 -12.57 -6.63 33.71
C ALA A 101 -13.09 -7.96 33.17
N VAL A 102 -12.31 -9.04 33.33
CA VAL A 102 -12.63 -10.40 32.86
C VAL A 102 -12.26 -11.41 33.95
N ARG A 103 -13.03 -12.49 34.06
CA ARG A 103 -12.77 -13.57 35.02
C ARG A 103 -12.59 -14.91 34.30
N MET A 104 -11.62 -15.72 34.73
CA MET A 104 -11.18 -16.91 33.99
C MET A 104 -11.77 -18.20 34.57
N ILE A 105 -13.05 -18.47 34.34
CA ILE A 105 -13.81 -19.54 35.02
C ILE A 105 -14.06 -20.76 34.14
N ALA A 106 -13.47 -21.91 34.47
CA ALA A 106 -13.46 -23.11 33.64
C ALA A 106 -14.83 -23.67 33.19
N ASN A 107 -15.89 -23.47 33.97
CA ASN A 107 -17.22 -24.01 33.64
C ASN A 107 -18.15 -22.99 32.97
N SER A 108 -17.66 -21.79 32.66
CA SER A 108 -18.46 -20.67 32.17
C SER A 108 -17.70 -19.79 31.19
N GLY A 109 -18.41 -19.03 30.37
CA GLY A 109 -17.79 -17.96 29.59
C GLY A 109 -18.55 -17.62 28.32
N PRO A 110 -18.18 -16.54 27.63
CA PRO A 110 -17.32 -15.43 28.08
C PRO A 110 -17.81 -14.76 29.38
N TYR A 111 -16.88 -14.35 30.25
CA TYR A 111 -17.16 -13.90 31.63
C TYR A 111 -16.55 -12.51 31.88
N PHE A 112 -17.39 -11.47 31.82
CA PHE A 112 -16.99 -10.07 31.94
C PHE A 112 -17.25 -9.56 33.37
N GLY A 113 -16.15 -9.40 34.11
CA GLY A 113 -16.13 -9.07 35.53
C GLY A 113 -16.98 -10.03 36.33
N GLU A 114 -17.93 -9.52 37.11
CA GLU A 114 -19.02 -10.27 37.75
C GLU A 114 -20.38 -9.84 37.20
N ALA A 115 -20.36 -9.01 36.16
CA ALA A 115 -21.51 -8.27 35.68
C ALA A 115 -22.26 -9.04 34.59
N MET A 116 -21.55 -9.74 33.71
CA MET A 116 -22.18 -10.52 32.64
C MET A 116 -21.40 -11.79 32.31
N VAL A 117 -22.10 -12.91 32.23
CA VAL A 117 -21.56 -14.19 31.75
C VAL A 117 -22.52 -14.74 30.70
N LEU A 118 -22.06 -15.03 29.49
CA LEU A 118 -22.96 -15.51 28.42
C LEU A 118 -23.35 -16.98 28.63
N VAL A 119 -22.38 -17.92 28.67
CA VAL A 119 -22.65 -19.33 29.02
C VAL A 119 -22.32 -19.52 30.50
N ASN A 120 -23.31 -19.40 31.39
CA ASN A 120 -23.10 -19.54 32.83
C ASN A 120 -23.29 -20.99 33.30
N GLY A 121 -22.32 -21.53 34.04
CA GLY A 121 -22.43 -22.86 34.66
C GLY A 121 -22.66 -23.99 33.66
N SER A 122 -22.14 -23.86 32.43
CA SER A 122 -22.39 -24.78 31.31
C SER A 122 -23.86 -24.94 30.96
N GLN A 123 -24.60 -23.84 31.01
CA GLN A 123 -26.00 -23.74 30.60
C GLN A 123 -26.19 -22.59 29.60
N ALA A 124 -27.24 -22.68 28.79
CA ALA A 124 -27.65 -21.63 27.85
C ALA A 124 -28.36 -20.46 28.57
N VAL A 125 -27.74 -19.94 29.63
CA VAL A 125 -28.30 -18.90 30.49
C VAL A 125 -27.23 -17.85 30.79
N VAL A 126 -27.62 -16.59 30.66
CA VAL A 126 -26.81 -15.43 31.02
C VAL A 126 -26.87 -15.20 32.52
N HIS A 127 -25.72 -14.99 33.15
CA HIS A 127 -25.67 -14.33 34.46
C HIS A 127 -25.58 -12.82 34.26
N SER A 128 -26.39 -12.05 34.97
CA SER A 128 -26.43 -10.58 34.87
C SER A 128 -26.52 -9.94 36.25
N ASN A 129 -25.53 -9.11 36.58
CA ASN A 129 -25.43 -8.38 37.86
C ASN A 129 -24.71 -7.03 37.66
N PRO A 130 -25.33 -6.07 36.95
CA PRO A 130 -24.72 -4.77 36.68
C PRO A 130 -24.47 -3.95 37.96
N GLY A 131 -23.41 -3.14 37.97
CA GLY A 131 -23.16 -2.12 39.01
C GLY A 131 -21.74 -2.07 39.55
N ASN A 132 -21.01 -3.19 39.59
CA ASN A 132 -19.64 -3.24 40.14
C ASN A 132 -18.59 -2.75 39.12
N HIS A 133 -18.26 -3.61 38.15
CA HIS A 133 -17.18 -3.36 37.16
C HIS A 133 -17.72 -2.92 35.79
N TYR A 134 -19.03 -3.08 35.57
CA TYR A 134 -19.76 -2.58 34.42
C TYR A 134 -21.12 -2.09 34.89
N THR A 135 -21.54 -0.92 34.43
CA THR A 135 -22.84 -0.33 34.77
C THR A 135 -23.70 -0.26 33.52
N PHE A 136 -24.83 -0.98 33.52
CA PHE A 136 -25.81 -0.98 32.44
C PHE A 136 -27.20 -1.28 32.98
N ASN A 137 -28.24 -0.94 32.22
CA ASN A 137 -29.61 -1.32 32.53
C ASN A 137 -29.91 -2.71 31.94
N ALA A 138 -30.35 -3.67 32.76
CA ALA A 138 -30.62 -5.04 32.34
C ALA A 138 -31.74 -5.16 31.27
N ALA A 139 -32.76 -4.30 31.34
CA ALA A 139 -33.84 -4.27 30.36
C ALA A 139 -33.36 -3.73 29.00
N GLU A 140 -32.45 -2.76 28.99
CA GLU A 140 -31.85 -2.24 27.75
C GLU A 140 -30.83 -3.23 27.17
N MET A 141 -30.04 -3.87 28.04
CA MET A 141 -28.98 -4.78 27.62
C MET A 141 -29.54 -6.05 26.97
N HIS A 142 -30.48 -6.73 27.63
CA HIS A 142 -30.96 -8.06 27.23
C HIS A 142 -32.46 -8.26 27.48
N GLY A 143 -33.25 -7.19 27.65
CA GLY A 143 -34.71 -7.29 27.80
C GLY A 143 -35.18 -7.99 29.08
N ASN A 144 -34.32 -8.12 30.09
CA ASN A 144 -34.52 -9.01 31.24
C ASN A 144 -34.70 -10.50 30.87
N ASP A 145 -34.40 -10.89 29.63
CA ASP A 145 -34.44 -12.27 29.17
C ASP A 145 -33.02 -12.86 29.18
N LEU A 146 -32.77 -13.69 30.19
CA LEU A 146 -31.48 -14.31 30.45
C LEU A 146 -31.29 -15.63 29.68
N ASN A 147 -32.30 -16.13 28.96
CA ASN A 147 -32.17 -17.37 28.21
C ASN A 147 -31.45 -17.10 26.89
N LEU A 148 -30.30 -17.75 26.68
CA LEU A 148 -29.60 -17.65 25.40
C LEU A 148 -30.18 -18.62 24.38
N THR A 149 -30.45 -18.09 23.20
CA THR A 149 -30.67 -18.89 21.99
C THR A 149 -29.35 -19.16 21.25
N GLU A 150 -28.34 -18.31 21.43
CA GLU A 150 -27.02 -18.47 20.84
C GLU A 150 -25.93 -17.72 21.62
N CYS A 151 -24.71 -18.23 21.59
CA CYS A 151 -23.49 -17.51 21.97
C CYS A 151 -22.44 -17.69 20.87
N GLU A 152 -21.92 -16.58 20.34
CA GLU A 152 -20.84 -16.55 19.35
C GLU A 152 -19.63 -15.81 19.90
N VAL A 153 -18.42 -16.32 19.65
CA VAL A 153 -17.17 -15.64 20.01
C VAL A 153 -16.29 -15.53 18.77
N TYR A 154 -15.79 -14.33 18.55
CA TYR A 154 -14.99 -13.94 17.41
C TYR A 154 -13.61 -13.51 17.86
N GLU A 155 -12.57 -13.97 17.17
CA GLU A 155 -11.27 -13.33 17.21
C GLU A 155 -11.31 -12.05 16.38
N VAL A 156 -10.67 -11.01 16.90
CA VAL A 156 -10.55 -9.72 16.23
C VAL A 156 -9.18 -9.66 15.57
N GLU A 157 -9.16 -9.71 14.25
CA GLU A 157 -7.94 -9.60 13.46
C GLU A 157 -7.86 -8.22 12.82
N GLU A 158 -6.72 -7.53 12.92
CA GLU A 158 -6.51 -6.30 12.16
C GLU A 158 -6.65 -6.58 10.67
N THR A 159 -7.39 -5.72 9.96
CA THR A 159 -7.50 -5.79 8.51
C THR A 159 -6.76 -4.63 7.86
N THR A 160 -5.92 -4.98 6.90
CA THR A 160 -5.32 -4.03 5.97
C THR A 160 -6.19 -3.83 4.72
N GLU A 161 -7.38 -4.44 4.64
CA GLU A 161 -8.28 -4.32 3.50
C GLU A 161 -9.30 -3.20 3.70
N LEU A 162 -9.43 -2.35 2.67
CA LEU A 162 -10.45 -1.32 2.56
C LEU A 162 -11.65 -1.86 1.78
N GLU A 163 -12.86 -1.58 2.27
CA GLU A 163 -14.11 -2.01 1.63
C GLU A 163 -14.25 -1.55 0.16
N ARG A 164 -13.68 -0.38 -0.17
CA ARG A 164 -13.65 0.18 -1.52
C ARG A 164 -12.25 0.61 -1.88
N PRO A 165 -11.83 0.42 -3.15
CA PRO A 165 -10.52 0.84 -3.56
C PRO A 165 -10.41 2.37 -3.57
N TRP A 166 -9.29 2.94 -3.11
CA TRP A 166 -9.11 4.41 -3.10
C TRP A 166 -8.70 4.99 -4.46
N ARG A 167 -8.33 4.12 -5.40
CA ARG A 167 -8.23 4.43 -6.84
C ARG A 167 -8.80 3.29 -7.65
N THR A 168 -9.54 3.63 -8.70
CA THR A 168 -10.17 2.64 -9.57
C THR A 168 -9.19 2.18 -10.65
N ILE A 169 -9.05 0.86 -10.80
CA ILE A 169 -8.42 0.23 -11.96
C ILE A 169 -9.44 -0.73 -12.59
N ILE A 170 -9.47 -0.73 -13.93
CA ILE A 170 -10.20 -1.72 -14.72
C ILE A 170 -9.21 -2.83 -15.08
N TRP A 171 -9.45 -4.04 -14.57
CA TRP A 171 -8.57 -5.20 -14.70
C TRP A 171 -9.02 -6.13 -15.84
N GLU A 172 -9.13 -5.56 -17.05
CA GLU A 172 -9.69 -6.25 -18.23
C GLU A 172 -8.68 -6.25 -19.39
N SER A 173 -8.79 -7.28 -20.25
CA SER A 173 -7.92 -7.44 -21.41
C SER A 173 -8.06 -6.28 -22.39
N GLU A 174 -9.28 -5.78 -22.56
CA GLU A 174 -9.64 -4.61 -23.35
C GLU A 174 -8.90 -3.37 -22.84
N LYS A 175 -8.85 -3.18 -21.51
CA LYS A 175 -8.14 -2.06 -20.91
C LYS A 175 -6.64 -2.16 -21.14
N ARG A 176 -6.05 -3.35 -20.98
CA ARG A 176 -4.64 -3.59 -21.30
C ARG A 176 -4.33 -3.22 -22.75
N LYS A 177 -5.17 -3.66 -23.69
CA LYS A 177 -5.02 -3.34 -25.12
C LYS A 177 -5.14 -1.83 -25.39
N GLU A 178 -6.14 -1.18 -24.79
CA GLU A 178 -6.33 0.27 -24.88
C GLU A 178 -5.08 1.05 -24.43
N LEU A 179 -4.48 0.66 -23.30
CA LEU A 179 -3.26 1.29 -22.79
C LEU A 179 -2.07 1.10 -23.74
N ILE A 180 -1.86 -0.12 -24.24
CA ILE A 180 -0.81 -0.43 -25.22
C ILE A 180 -0.97 0.42 -26.48
N ASP A 181 -2.19 0.48 -27.02
CA ASP A 181 -2.46 1.20 -28.26
C ASP A 181 -2.34 2.71 -28.06
N SER A 182 -2.78 3.23 -26.90
CA SER A 182 -2.59 4.64 -26.51
C SER A 182 -1.11 5.03 -26.49
N ILE A 183 -0.23 4.19 -25.92
CA ILE A 183 1.22 4.46 -25.91
C ILE A 183 1.81 4.41 -27.33
N LYS A 184 1.35 3.50 -28.19
CA LYS A 184 1.85 3.39 -29.57
C LYS A 184 1.48 4.59 -30.44
N ILE A 185 0.28 5.14 -30.27
CA ILE A 185 -0.22 6.25 -31.09
C ILE A 185 0.16 7.63 -30.54
N TYR A 186 0.59 7.71 -29.28
CA TYR A 186 1.00 8.95 -28.65
C TYR A 186 2.10 9.65 -29.47
N LYS A 187 1.97 10.97 -29.57
CA LYS A 187 2.95 11.85 -30.22
C LYS A 187 3.12 13.09 -29.34
N PRO A 188 4.36 13.50 -29.03
CA PRO A 188 4.60 14.76 -28.34
C PRO A 188 3.96 15.93 -29.10
N THR A 189 3.48 16.93 -28.35
CA THR A 189 2.89 18.15 -28.91
C THR A 189 3.90 18.99 -29.70
N VAL A 190 5.19 18.88 -29.35
CA VAL A 190 6.29 19.58 -30.01
C VAL A 190 6.91 18.72 -31.12
N SER A 191 6.82 19.20 -32.37
CA SER A 191 7.26 18.46 -33.57
C SER A 191 8.76 18.15 -33.63
N SER A 192 9.61 18.90 -32.91
CA SER A 192 11.05 18.65 -32.83
C SER A 192 11.44 17.46 -31.95
N VAL A 193 10.47 16.89 -31.21
CA VAL A 193 10.65 15.75 -30.31
C VAL A 193 9.79 14.58 -30.79
N SER A 194 10.43 13.48 -31.18
CA SER A 194 9.74 12.25 -31.62
C SER A 194 9.57 11.21 -30.50
N GLN A 195 10.41 11.29 -29.46
CA GLN A 195 10.34 10.43 -28.28
C GLN A 195 10.62 11.28 -27.05
N ILE A 196 9.77 11.15 -26.03
CA ILE A 196 10.04 11.76 -24.73
C ILE A 196 11.15 10.98 -24.02
N ARG A 197 11.84 11.63 -23.09
CA ARG A 197 12.88 11.02 -22.25
C ARG A 197 12.49 11.13 -20.79
N VAL A 198 12.38 9.98 -20.13
CA VAL A 198 12.06 9.90 -18.69
C VAL A 198 13.30 9.42 -17.95
N LEU A 199 13.76 10.20 -16.97
CA LEU A 199 14.90 9.84 -16.13
C LEU A 199 14.45 9.04 -14.90
N LEU A 200 15.00 7.84 -14.72
CA LEU A 200 14.75 7.00 -13.54
C LEU A 200 15.82 7.27 -12.49
N ILE A 201 15.42 7.78 -11.32
CA ILE A 201 16.33 8.08 -10.19
C ILE A 201 15.90 7.30 -8.96
N GLY A 202 16.83 6.72 -8.21
CA GLY A 202 16.50 5.97 -7.00
C GLY A 202 17.69 5.23 -6.43
N ALA A 203 17.54 4.71 -5.21
CA ALA A 203 18.58 3.96 -4.53
C ALA A 203 18.99 2.67 -5.28
N VAL A 204 20.13 2.10 -4.87
CA VAL A 204 20.53 0.75 -5.29
C VAL A 204 19.44 -0.26 -4.91
N GLY A 205 19.10 -1.14 -5.85
CA GLY A 205 18.06 -2.16 -5.64
C GLY A 205 16.62 -1.66 -5.62
N ALA A 206 16.36 -0.37 -5.87
CA ALA A 206 15.00 0.18 -5.91
C ALA A 206 14.17 -0.30 -7.12
N GLY A 207 14.79 -0.95 -8.11
CA GLY A 207 14.07 -1.52 -9.25
C GLY A 207 14.01 -0.63 -10.51
N LYS A 208 14.94 0.31 -10.69
CA LYS A 208 15.02 1.17 -11.90
C LYS A 208 15.17 0.34 -13.19
N SER A 209 16.23 -0.47 -13.27
CA SER A 209 16.53 -1.31 -14.42
C SER A 209 15.48 -2.41 -14.64
N SER A 210 14.93 -2.94 -13.54
CA SER A 210 13.84 -3.92 -13.56
C SER A 210 12.53 -3.31 -14.08
N PHE A 211 12.23 -2.05 -13.76
CA PHE A 211 11.08 -1.34 -14.31
C PHE A 211 11.19 -1.22 -15.84
N PHE A 212 12.35 -0.79 -16.36
CA PHE A 212 12.59 -0.77 -17.81
C PHE A 212 12.38 -2.16 -18.45
N ASN A 213 12.99 -3.19 -17.87
CA ASN A 213 12.85 -4.57 -18.34
C ASN A 213 11.39 -5.00 -18.36
N SER A 214 10.61 -4.60 -17.35
CA SER A 214 9.19 -4.93 -17.24
C SER A 214 8.39 -4.30 -18.37
N ILE A 215 8.54 -2.99 -18.61
CA ILE A 215 7.88 -2.30 -19.73
C ILE A 215 8.28 -2.92 -21.07
N ASN A 216 9.58 -3.19 -21.26
CA ASN A 216 10.09 -3.82 -22.47
C ASN A 216 9.49 -5.22 -22.68
N SER A 217 9.28 -5.97 -21.60
CA SER A 217 8.65 -7.29 -21.63
C SER A 217 7.20 -7.21 -22.12
N VAL A 218 6.42 -6.24 -21.63
CA VAL A 218 5.02 -6.02 -22.06
C VAL A 218 4.93 -5.83 -23.58
N PHE A 219 5.80 -4.98 -24.13
CA PHE A 219 5.78 -4.70 -25.57
C PHE A 219 6.42 -5.79 -26.43
N ARG A 220 7.32 -6.60 -25.88
CA ARG A 220 7.90 -7.76 -26.57
C ARG A 220 7.05 -9.03 -26.50
N GLY A 221 6.13 -9.10 -25.54
CA GLY A 221 5.24 -10.24 -25.33
C GLY A 221 5.86 -11.40 -24.53
N HIS A 222 7.00 -11.21 -23.88
CA HIS A 222 7.65 -12.18 -23.00
C HIS A 222 8.59 -11.46 -22.04
N VAL A 223 8.90 -12.06 -20.89
CA VAL A 223 9.84 -11.48 -19.90
C VAL A 223 11.24 -11.34 -20.50
N THR A 224 11.87 -10.17 -20.30
CA THR A 224 13.18 -9.83 -20.86
C THR A 224 14.10 -9.20 -19.81
N SER A 225 15.41 -9.37 -19.98
CA SER A 225 16.44 -8.79 -19.11
C SER A 225 17.51 -8.06 -19.92
N GLN A 226 17.12 -6.98 -20.61
CA GLN A 226 18.02 -6.20 -21.46
C GLN A 226 18.89 -5.23 -20.64
N ALA A 227 18.31 -4.59 -19.62
CA ALA A 227 19.08 -3.84 -18.63
C ALA A 227 19.59 -4.78 -17.54
N ILE A 228 20.81 -4.54 -17.05
CA ILE A 228 21.39 -5.33 -15.97
C ILE A 228 20.61 -5.02 -14.68
N ALA A 229 19.84 -6.00 -14.21
CA ALA A 229 19.09 -5.92 -12.96
C ALA A 229 19.50 -7.08 -12.05
N GLY A 230 19.54 -6.85 -10.74
CA GLY A 230 19.93 -7.85 -9.75
C GLY A 230 20.08 -7.25 -8.35
N CYS A 231 20.36 -8.11 -7.37
CA CYS A 231 20.61 -7.71 -5.99
C CYS A 231 22.12 -7.68 -5.73
N SER A 232 22.65 -6.52 -5.35
CA SER A 232 24.05 -6.31 -4.97
C SER A 232 24.11 -5.19 -3.91
N THR A 233 25.16 -5.18 -3.10
CA THR A 233 25.42 -4.12 -2.13
C THR A 233 25.75 -2.79 -2.80
N THR A 234 26.35 -2.83 -4.00
CA THR A 234 26.69 -1.67 -4.82
C THR A 234 25.89 -1.65 -6.12
N SER A 235 25.83 -0.48 -6.78
CA SER A 235 25.15 -0.32 -8.06
C SER A 235 25.67 -1.28 -9.14
N LEU A 236 24.78 -2.15 -9.66
CA LEU A 236 25.09 -2.97 -10.85
C LEU A 236 25.09 -2.14 -12.13
N THR A 237 24.19 -1.15 -12.22
CA THR A 237 24.16 -0.17 -13.30
C THR A 237 25.22 0.89 -13.02
N THR A 238 26.39 0.77 -13.67
CA THR A 238 27.49 1.73 -13.52
C THR A 238 27.57 2.71 -14.71
N GLN A 239 26.71 2.55 -15.71
CA GLN A 239 26.63 3.41 -16.89
C GLN A 239 25.27 4.10 -16.99
N PHE A 240 25.26 5.33 -17.50
CA PHE A 240 24.04 5.98 -17.97
C PHE A 240 23.54 5.27 -19.22
N ARG A 241 22.27 4.85 -19.24
CA ARG A 241 21.69 4.11 -20.36
C ARG A 241 20.38 4.73 -20.81
N SER A 242 20.29 5.10 -22.08
CA SER A 242 19.06 5.55 -22.74
C SER A 242 18.44 4.39 -23.50
N TYR A 243 17.40 3.76 -22.95
CA TYR A 243 16.74 2.64 -23.59
C TYR A 243 15.51 3.08 -24.38
N SER A 244 15.56 2.91 -25.70
CA SER A 244 14.39 3.04 -26.56
C SER A 244 13.58 1.75 -26.55
N LEU A 245 12.29 1.85 -26.27
CA LEU A 245 11.34 0.74 -26.37
C LEU A 245 10.88 0.56 -27.83
N LYS A 246 10.45 -0.65 -28.18
CA LYS A 246 9.93 -1.00 -29.51
C LYS A 246 8.59 -1.72 -29.38
N ALA A 247 7.69 -1.50 -30.33
CA ALA A 247 6.39 -2.18 -30.41
C ALA A 247 6.53 -3.63 -30.94
N GLY A 248 7.11 -4.52 -30.14
CA GLY A 248 7.48 -5.88 -30.54
C GLY A 248 8.95 -5.99 -30.97
N ARG A 249 9.41 -7.21 -31.29
CA ARG A 249 10.83 -7.52 -31.57
C ARG A 249 11.43 -6.67 -32.71
N GLU A 250 10.67 -6.49 -33.78
CA GLU A 250 11.06 -5.70 -34.96
C GLU A 250 10.13 -4.50 -35.20
N GLY A 251 9.39 -4.10 -34.16
CA GLY A 251 8.46 -2.99 -34.24
C GLY A 251 9.12 -1.62 -34.36
N LYS A 252 8.30 -0.63 -34.68
CA LYS A 252 8.70 0.79 -34.64
C LYS A 252 9.08 1.20 -33.21
N PRO A 253 10.02 2.15 -33.05
CA PRO A 253 10.30 2.76 -31.75
C PRO A 253 9.01 3.35 -31.15
N LEU A 254 8.81 3.12 -29.84
CA LEU A 254 7.74 3.77 -29.09
C LEU A 254 8.13 5.22 -28.75
N PRO A 255 7.17 6.12 -28.50
CA PRO A 255 7.43 7.54 -28.30
C PRO A 255 8.02 7.88 -26.92
N ILE A 256 8.69 6.92 -26.28
CA ILE A 256 9.28 7.06 -24.95
C ILE A 256 10.62 6.32 -24.87
N VAL A 257 11.58 7.01 -24.27
CA VAL A 257 12.91 6.51 -23.90
C VAL A 257 13.03 6.56 -22.39
N LEU A 258 13.39 5.43 -21.79
CA LEU A 258 13.67 5.36 -20.35
C LEU A 258 15.18 5.49 -20.14
N CYS A 259 15.58 6.52 -19.40
CA CYS A 259 16.95 6.82 -19.06
C CYS A 259 17.25 6.22 -17.67
N ASP A 260 18.00 5.13 -17.64
CA ASP A 260 18.40 4.42 -16.43
C ASP A 260 19.75 4.95 -15.92
N THR A 261 19.89 5.05 -14.60
CA THR A 261 21.06 5.62 -13.94
C THR A 261 21.66 4.67 -12.92
N MET A 262 22.89 4.98 -12.52
CA MET A 262 23.48 4.42 -11.31
C MET A 262 22.62 4.72 -10.09
N GLY A 263 22.67 3.83 -9.09
CA GLY A 263 21.90 4.00 -7.86
C GLY A 263 22.45 5.14 -7.01
N LEU A 264 21.55 5.75 -6.24
CA LEU A 264 21.94 6.63 -5.14
C LEU A 264 22.42 5.75 -3.97
N GLU A 265 23.52 6.17 -3.36
CA GLU A 265 24.14 5.52 -2.20
C GLU A 265 24.33 6.55 -1.07
N GLU A 266 24.45 6.10 0.17
CA GLU A 266 24.54 6.99 1.34
C GLU A 266 25.92 7.65 1.49
N SER A 267 26.99 6.92 1.17
CA SER A 267 28.37 7.39 1.32
C SER A 267 28.67 8.58 0.40
N THR A 268 29.44 9.53 0.92
CA THR A 268 29.99 10.64 0.13
C THR A 268 30.99 10.08 -0.88
N GLY A 269 30.87 10.45 -2.16
CA GLY A 269 31.72 9.92 -3.23
C GLY A 269 31.35 8.50 -3.70
N ALA A 270 30.16 8.01 -3.35
CA ALA A 270 29.61 6.76 -3.85
C ALA A 270 28.22 6.97 -4.46
N GLY A 271 27.87 6.12 -5.43
CA GLY A 271 26.64 6.26 -6.19
C GLY A 271 26.63 7.47 -7.14
N LEU A 272 25.45 7.78 -7.68
CA LEU A 272 25.26 8.89 -8.62
C LEU A 272 25.47 10.25 -7.94
N ASP A 273 26.35 11.08 -8.52
CA ASP A 273 26.59 12.44 -8.05
C ASP A 273 25.46 13.41 -8.46
N ILE A 274 25.15 14.39 -7.61
CA ILE A 274 24.05 15.33 -7.85
C ILE A 274 24.39 16.30 -9.00
N ASP A 275 25.66 16.55 -9.28
CA ASP A 275 26.09 17.42 -10.38
C ASP A 275 26.04 16.72 -11.74
N ASP A 276 26.24 15.40 -11.78
CA ASP A 276 25.96 14.59 -12.96
C ASP A 276 24.48 14.66 -13.35
N ILE A 277 23.57 14.69 -12.36
CA ILE A 277 22.14 14.82 -12.61
C ILE A 277 21.81 16.11 -13.36
N SER A 278 22.42 17.24 -12.99
CA SER A 278 22.23 18.50 -13.73
C SER A 278 22.59 18.36 -15.21
N SER A 279 23.68 17.65 -15.49
CA SER A 279 24.16 17.39 -16.86
C SER A 279 23.24 16.42 -17.60
N ILE A 280 22.69 15.42 -16.91
CA ILE A 280 21.72 14.47 -17.48
C ILE A 280 20.43 15.20 -17.87
N LEU A 281 19.87 15.99 -16.96
CA LEU A 281 18.61 16.71 -17.18
C LEU A 281 18.68 17.61 -18.42
N LYS A 282 19.83 18.24 -18.64
CA LYS A 282 20.09 19.11 -19.79
C LYS A 282 20.42 18.36 -21.08
N GLY A 283 20.63 17.05 -21.05
CA GLY A 283 20.93 16.23 -22.23
C GLY A 283 22.41 16.22 -22.65
N HIS A 284 23.33 16.56 -21.74
CA HIS A 284 24.75 16.61 -22.04
C HIS A 284 25.44 15.24 -22.02
N LEU A 285 24.84 14.23 -21.36
CA LEU A 285 25.44 12.90 -21.24
C LEU A 285 25.13 12.03 -22.47
N PRO A 286 26.14 11.43 -23.10
CA PRO A 286 25.93 10.43 -24.15
C PRO A 286 25.44 9.10 -23.56
N ASP A 287 24.76 8.28 -24.37
CA ASP A 287 24.43 6.90 -24.00
C ASP A 287 25.72 6.11 -23.67
N ARG A 288 25.64 5.23 -22.67
CA ARG A 288 26.75 4.41 -22.15
C ARG A 288 27.88 5.19 -21.46
N TYR A 289 27.63 6.44 -21.06
CA TYR A 289 28.56 7.16 -20.21
C TYR A 289 28.84 6.37 -18.92
N GLN A 290 30.11 6.13 -18.62
CA GLN A 290 30.55 5.45 -17.40
C GLN A 290 30.62 6.47 -16.26
N PHE A 291 29.81 6.28 -15.22
CA PHE A 291 29.84 7.17 -14.06
C PHE A 291 31.18 7.04 -13.31
N ASN A 292 31.70 8.19 -12.88
CA ASN A 292 32.87 8.26 -12.02
C ASN A 292 32.44 8.79 -10.63
N PRO A 293 32.35 7.92 -9.61
CA PRO A 293 31.93 8.35 -8.26
C PRO A 293 32.87 9.38 -7.62
N SER A 294 34.11 9.49 -8.10
CA SER A 294 35.14 10.38 -7.55
C SER A 294 35.16 11.78 -8.17
N ALA A 295 34.54 11.98 -9.34
CA ALA A 295 34.49 13.28 -9.99
C ALA A 295 33.32 13.38 -10.98
N PRO A 296 32.54 14.49 -10.97
CA PRO A 296 31.44 14.68 -11.90
C PRO A 296 31.95 14.87 -13.34
N LEU A 297 31.03 14.74 -14.30
CA LEU A 297 31.29 14.92 -15.72
C LEU A 297 31.85 16.31 -16.03
N HIS A 298 33.07 16.37 -16.55
CA HIS A 298 33.68 17.58 -17.06
C HIS A 298 33.21 17.91 -18.49
N PHE A 299 33.09 19.19 -18.85
CA PHE A 299 32.64 19.64 -20.17
C PHE A 299 33.58 19.24 -21.33
N GLU A 300 34.81 18.85 -21.01
CA GLU A 300 35.82 18.34 -21.94
C GLU A 300 35.83 16.82 -22.06
N ALA A 301 34.96 16.12 -21.33
CA ALA A 301 34.88 14.67 -21.38
C ALA A 301 34.53 14.18 -22.80
N LEU A 302 35.16 13.06 -23.20
CA LEU A 302 34.95 12.46 -24.50
C LEU A 302 33.45 12.09 -24.67
N GLY A 303 32.80 12.62 -25.71
CA GLY A 303 31.39 12.39 -25.98
C GLY A 303 30.41 13.36 -25.29
N TYR A 304 30.90 14.35 -24.53
CA TYR A 304 30.06 15.40 -23.95
C TYR A 304 29.29 16.15 -25.05
N HIS A 305 27.96 16.19 -24.94
CA HIS A 305 27.13 16.86 -25.91
C HIS A 305 27.05 18.36 -25.59
N LYS A 306 27.85 19.18 -26.28
CA LYS A 306 28.04 20.61 -25.95
C LYS A 306 26.77 21.45 -26.08
N SER A 307 25.91 21.14 -27.04
CA SER A 307 24.71 21.94 -27.34
C SER A 307 23.49 21.03 -27.55
N PRO A 308 22.95 20.43 -26.49
CA PRO A 308 21.82 19.52 -26.58
C PRO A 308 20.54 20.25 -27.02
N GLY A 309 19.83 19.64 -27.97
CA GLY A 309 18.51 20.11 -28.39
C GLY A 309 17.42 19.67 -27.43
N LEU A 310 16.17 20.11 -27.67
CA LEU A 310 15.03 19.72 -26.82
C LEU A 310 14.86 18.20 -26.73
N LYS A 311 15.01 17.48 -27.86
CA LYS A 311 14.95 16.02 -27.95
C LYS A 311 15.97 15.26 -27.09
N ASP A 312 17.04 15.93 -26.68
CA ASP A 312 18.14 15.33 -25.90
C ASP A 312 17.93 15.54 -24.39
N ARG A 313 17.06 16.47 -24.00
CA ARG A 313 16.76 16.80 -22.60
C ARG A 313 15.86 15.76 -21.94
N ILE A 314 15.84 15.76 -20.62
CA ILE A 314 14.87 15.00 -19.84
C ILE A 314 13.57 15.79 -19.77
N HIS A 315 12.46 15.11 -20.08
CA HIS A 315 11.12 15.69 -20.15
C HIS A 315 10.27 15.35 -18.93
N CYS A 316 10.67 14.33 -18.17
CA CYS A 316 10.02 13.90 -16.93
C CYS A 316 11.02 13.15 -16.05
N VAL A 317 10.94 13.32 -14.73
CA VAL A 317 11.72 12.54 -13.75
C VAL A 317 10.79 11.58 -13.01
N ALA A 318 11.21 10.32 -12.88
CA ALA A 318 10.54 9.31 -12.09
C ALA A 318 11.44 8.83 -10.95
N TYR A 319 11.06 9.14 -9.72
CA TYR A 319 11.72 8.63 -8.52
C TYR A 319 11.26 7.19 -8.27
N VAL A 320 12.18 6.24 -8.36
CA VAL A 320 11.92 4.83 -8.12
C VAL A 320 12.26 4.52 -6.67
N ILE A 321 11.23 4.19 -5.88
CA ILE A 321 11.31 3.98 -4.44
C ILE A 321 10.81 2.58 -4.11
N ASP A 322 11.65 1.83 -3.38
CA ASP A 322 11.35 0.49 -2.88
C ASP A 322 10.32 0.59 -1.73
N ALA A 323 9.12 0.01 -1.90
CA ALA A 323 8.05 0.07 -0.92
C ALA A 323 8.47 -0.51 0.45
N CYS A 324 9.34 -1.52 0.47
CA CYS A 324 9.82 -2.16 1.69
C CYS A 324 10.77 -1.25 2.50
N LYS A 325 11.27 -0.16 1.91
CA LYS A 325 12.32 0.69 2.50
C LYS A 325 11.89 2.11 2.82
N ILE A 326 10.63 2.50 2.58
CA ILE A 326 10.17 3.88 2.79
C ILE A 326 10.25 4.26 4.28
N SER A 327 9.70 3.45 5.19
CA SER A 327 9.66 3.80 6.61
C SER A 327 11.05 3.82 7.26
N ILE A 328 11.99 3.04 6.71
CA ILE A 328 13.39 2.96 7.14
C ILE A 328 14.34 3.72 6.20
N MET A 329 13.83 4.69 5.42
CA MET A 329 14.65 5.44 4.48
C MET A 329 15.73 6.23 5.24
N PRO A 330 17.02 6.04 4.91
CA PRO A 330 18.10 6.77 5.56
C PRO A 330 18.00 8.28 5.32
N THR A 331 18.22 9.09 6.36
CA THR A 331 18.13 10.56 6.28
C THR A 331 19.01 11.14 5.17
N LYS A 332 20.23 10.61 4.98
CA LYS A 332 21.15 11.07 3.92
C LYS A 332 20.60 10.80 2.52
N LEU A 333 19.89 9.69 2.32
CA LEU A 333 19.26 9.38 1.03
C LEU A 333 18.09 10.32 0.78
N GLU A 334 17.29 10.60 1.82
CA GLU A 334 16.18 11.57 1.76
C GLU A 334 16.68 12.98 1.42
N GLU A 335 17.77 13.44 2.04
CA GLU A 335 18.44 14.71 1.73
C GLU A 335 18.94 14.77 0.27
N LYS A 336 19.53 13.68 -0.24
CA LYS A 336 19.95 13.59 -1.65
C LYS A 336 18.76 13.67 -2.59
N LEU A 337 17.67 12.94 -2.32
CA LEU A 337 16.45 12.98 -3.12
C LEU A 337 15.82 14.38 -3.11
N ASP A 338 15.79 15.05 -1.96
CA ASP A 338 15.30 16.43 -1.85
C ASP A 338 16.17 17.43 -2.63
N ALA A 339 17.50 17.30 -2.56
CA ALA A 339 18.41 18.14 -3.34
C ALA A 339 18.19 17.96 -4.86
N ILE A 340 18.00 16.72 -5.31
CA ILE A 340 17.66 16.42 -6.71
C ILE A 340 16.33 17.05 -7.08
N ARG A 341 15.29 16.84 -6.26
CA ARG A 341 13.95 17.40 -6.48
C ARG A 341 13.97 18.92 -6.62
N ARG A 342 14.74 19.61 -5.78
CA ARG A 342 14.93 21.06 -5.88
C ARG A 342 15.53 21.47 -7.23
N LYS A 343 16.58 20.77 -7.71
CA LYS A 343 17.16 21.02 -9.05
C LYS A 343 16.15 20.78 -10.17
N VAL A 344 15.37 19.70 -10.08
CA VAL A 344 14.36 19.33 -11.10
C VAL A 344 13.22 20.36 -11.14
N ASN A 345 12.74 20.83 -9.98
CA ASN A 345 11.75 21.90 -9.88
C ASN A 345 12.24 23.23 -10.48
N LEU A 346 13.51 23.60 -10.23
CA LEU A 346 14.11 24.81 -10.81
C LEU A 346 14.15 24.78 -12.34
N MET A 347 14.14 23.59 -12.94
CA MET A 347 14.13 23.40 -14.39
C MET A 347 12.71 23.26 -14.98
N GLY A 348 11.66 23.34 -14.15
CA GLY A 348 10.27 23.12 -14.59
C GLY A 348 10.00 21.71 -15.10
N ILE A 349 10.83 20.72 -14.70
CA ILE A 349 10.66 19.35 -15.18
C ILE A 349 9.64 18.63 -14.27
N PRO A 350 8.56 18.06 -14.82
CA PRO A 350 7.54 17.38 -14.06
C PRO A 350 8.07 16.06 -13.46
N GLN A 351 7.53 15.70 -12.30
CA GLN A 351 8.08 14.65 -11.45
C GLN A 351 6.99 13.70 -10.95
N LEU A 352 7.26 12.40 -10.98
CA LEU A 352 6.41 11.37 -10.38
C LEU A 352 7.23 10.38 -9.56
N VAL A 353 6.54 9.57 -8.76
CA VAL A 353 7.15 8.53 -7.92
C VAL A 353 6.63 7.19 -8.37
N LEU A 354 7.53 6.28 -8.73
CA LEU A 354 7.25 4.87 -8.92
C LEU A 354 7.55 4.14 -7.61
N MET A 355 6.51 3.67 -6.94
CA MET A 355 6.65 2.85 -5.75
C MET A 355 6.67 1.37 -6.16
N THR A 356 7.85 0.77 -6.17
CA THR A 356 8.09 -0.61 -6.64
C THR A 356 8.00 -1.62 -5.50
N LYS A 357 8.00 -2.92 -5.82
CA LYS A 357 8.00 -4.03 -4.84
C LYS A 357 6.84 -4.00 -3.85
N VAL A 358 5.69 -3.57 -4.34
CA VAL A 358 4.44 -3.46 -3.56
C VAL A 358 3.89 -4.83 -3.15
N ASP A 359 4.21 -5.84 -3.92
CA ASP A 359 3.97 -7.25 -3.67
C ASP A 359 4.88 -7.77 -2.54
N GLU A 360 6.18 -7.47 -2.55
CA GLU A 360 7.08 -7.83 -1.45
C GLU A 360 6.70 -7.13 -0.14
N ALA A 361 6.26 -5.87 -0.22
CA ALA A 361 5.91 -5.07 0.94
C ALA A 361 4.56 -5.47 1.58
N CYS A 362 3.64 -6.07 0.81
CA CYS A 362 2.28 -6.33 1.27
C CYS A 362 1.80 -7.72 0.83
N PRO A 363 1.71 -8.71 1.75
CA PRO A 363 1.21 -10.05 1.43
C PRO A 363 -0.18 -10.07 0.80
N PHE A 364 -1.06 -9.13 1.18
CA PHE A 364 -2.40 -8.99 0.60
C PHE A 364 -2.37 -8.62 -0.89
N VAL A 365 -1.33 -7.90 -1.32
CA VAL A 365 -1.06 -7.54 -2.72
C VAL A 365 -0.28 -8.65 -3.43
N ALA A 366 0.63 -9.34 -2.74
CA ALA A 366 1.33 -10.50 -3.28
C ALA A 366 0.36 -11.62 -3.70
N GLN A 367 -0.67 -11.87 -2.88
CA GLN A 367 -1.71 -12.87 -3.18
C GLN A 367 -2.54 -12.52 -4.42
N ASP A 368 -2.88 -11.24 -4.57
CA ASP A 368 -3.59 -10.73 -5.75
C ASP A 368 -3.29 -9.24 -5.93
N ILE A 369 -2.57 -8.92 -7.00
CA ILE A 369 -2.14 -7.55 -7.32
C ILE A 369 -3.32 -6.59 -7.49
N ARG A 370 -4.54 -7.09 -7.76
CA ARG A 370 -5.77 -6.29 -7.84
C ARG A 370 -6.13 -5.63 -6.50
N ASN A 371 -5.58 -6.13 -5.39
CA ASN A 371 -5.75 -5.58 -4.06
C ASN A 371 -4.86 -4.36 -3.78
N ILE A 372 -4.00 -3.96 -4.72
CA ILE A 372 -3.07 -2.83 -4.55
C ILE A 372 -3.75 -1.54 -4.06
N TYR A 373 -4.95 -1.24 -4.57
CA TYR A 373 -5.74 -0.08 -4.16
C TYR A 373 -6.83 -0.41 -3.15
N ARG A 374 -6.87 -1.63 -2.60
CA ARG A 374 -7.65 -2.01 -1.41
C ARG A 374 -6.79 -2.12 -0.16
N SER A 375 -5.47 -2.24 -0.29
CA SER A 375 -4.55 -2.33 0.84
C SER A 375 -4.33 -0.98 1.55
N SER A 376 -4.89 -0.77 2.74
CA SER A 376 -4.63 0.42 3.55
C SER A 376 -3.14 0.63 3.82
N TYR A 377 -2.38 -0.46 3.96
CA TYR A 377 -0.93 -0.42 4.10
C TYR A 377 -0.27 0.25 2.88
N ILE A 378 -0.59 -0.18 1.66
CA ILE A 378 -0.07 0.47 0.44
C ILE A 378 -0.50 1.94 0.38
N LYS A 379 -1.74 2.28 0.78
CA LYS A 379 -2.18 3.68 0.85
C LYS A 379 -1.32 4.52 1.80
N GLU A 380 -1.03 3.99 2.98
CA GLU A 380 -0.20 4.65 4.00
C GLU A 380 1.25 4.82 3.50
N MET A 381 1.83 3.78 2.87
CA MET A 381 3.15 3.88 2.25
C MET A 381 3.20 4.97 1.16
N MET A 382 2.15 5.06 0.33
CA MET A 382 2.06 6.11 -0.68
C MET A 382 1.93 7.52 -0.05
N GLN A 383 1.21 7.66 1.05
CA GLN A 383 1.10 8.92 1.79
C GLN A 383 2.43 9.29 2.44
N GLU A 384 3.15 8.33 3.00
CA GLU A 384 4.46 8.55 3.60
C GLU A 384 5.49 9.01 2.57
N VAL A 385 5.63 8.31 1.44
CA VAL A 385 6.58 8.72 0.39
C VAL A 385 6.20 10.05 -0.26
N SER A 386 4.89 10.33 -0.40
CA SER A 386 4.37 11.61 -0.86
C SER A 386 4.80 12.76 0.06
N ALA A 387 4.70 12.56 1.38
CA ALA A 387 5.12 13.55 2.37
C ALA A 387 6.64 13.76 2.36
N ARG A 388 7.43 12.67 2.40
CA ARG A 388 8.90 12.72 2.42
C ARG A 388 9.50 13.38 1.19
N LEU A 389 9.01 13.03 0.00
CA LEU A 389 9.46 13.64 -1.26
C LEU A 389 8.77 14.97 -1.57
N GLY A 390 7.79 15.40 -0.78
CA GLY A 390 7.04 16.64 -1.00
C GLY A 390 6.42 16.71 -2.40
N VAL A 391 5.79 15.61 -2.84
CA VAL A 391 5.03 15.52 -4.10
C VAL A 391 3.57 15.20 -3.79
N PRO A 392 2.60 15.66 -4.60
CA PRO A 392 1.20 15.30 -4.42
C PRO A 392 0.99 13.78 -4.48
N LEU A 393 0.06 13.25 -3.67
CA LEU A 393 -0.24 11.82 -3.67
C LEU A 393 -0.63 11.30 -5.06
N SER A 394 -1.27 12.13 -5.89
CA SER A 394 -1.61 11.82 -7.29
C SER A 394 -0.40 11.50 -8.17
N CYS A 395 0.80 11.96 -7.81
CA CYS A 395 2.04 11.69 -8.52
C CYS A 395 2.71 10.37 -8.08
N VAL A 396 2.20 9.71 -7.04
CA VAL A 396 2.72 8.41 -6.58
C VAL A 396 1.97 7.29 -7.29
N VAL A 397 2.70 6.46 -8.02
CA VAL A 397 2.18 5.34 -8.80
C VAL A 397 2.81 4.04 -8.30
N PRO A 398 2.03 3.17 -7.64
CA PRO A 398 2.51 1.87 -7.17
C PRO A 398 2.55 0.88 -8.34
N VAL A 399 3.65 0.13 -8.48
CA VAL A 399 3.87 -0.83 -9.57
C VAL A 399 4.51 -2.12 -9.05
N LYS A 400 4.17 -3.24 -9.69
CA LYS A 400 4.90 -4.50 -9.59
C LYS A 400 5.73 -4.68 -10.86
N ASN A 401 7.04 -4.86 -10.71
CA ASN A 401 7.92 -5.18 -11.82
C ASN A 401 8.00 -6.69 -11.99
N TYR A 402 8.25 -7.17 -13.20
CA TYR A 402 8.65 -8.56 -13.43
C TYR A 402 10.07 -8.76 -12.87
N SER A 403 10.19 -9.69 -11.93
CA SER A 403 11.45 -9.99 -11.23
C SER A 403 11.66 -11.49 -11.04
N GLU A 404 10.59 -12.23 -10.77
CA GLU A 404 10.61 -13.68 -10.55
C GLU A 404 9.83 -14.46 -11.62
N GLU A 405 8.93 -13.78 -12.34
CA GLU A 405 8.06 -14.41 -13.32
C GLU A 405 8.78 -14.68 -14.64
N LEU A 406 8.38 -15.78 -15.28
CA LEU A 406 8.83 -16.13 -16.63
C LEU A 406 7.83 -15.70 -17.71
N GLU A 407 6.57 -15.51 -17.32
CA GLU A 407 5.44 -15.17 -18.20
C GLU A 407 4.80 -13.85 -17.78
N LEU A 408 4.15 -13.18 -18.74
CA LEU A 408 3.46 -11.93 -18.48
C LEU A 408 2.13 -12.15 -17.76
N ASP A 409 1.90 -11.39 -16.70
CA ASP A 409 0.60 -11.24 -16.05
C ASP A 409 -0.13 -9.98 -16.52
N MET A 410 -1.41 -10.13 -16.90
CA MET A 410 -2.24 -9.04 -17.42
C MET A 410 -2.42 -7.89 -16.41
N ASN A 411 -2.56 -8.20 -15.13
CA ASN A 411 -2.81 -7.17 -14.12
C ASN A 411 -1.52 -6.37 -13.85
N CYS A 412 -0.36 -7.03 -13.80
CA CYS A 412 0.93 -6.37 -13.73
C CYS A 412 1.16 -5.46 -14.95
N ASP A 413 0.85 -5.95 -16.15
CA ASP A 413 0.90 -5.14 -17.39
C ASP A 413 0.06 -3.87 -17.27
N ILE A 414 -1.18 -3.96 -16.75
CA ILE A 414 -2.06 -2.79 -16.60
C ILE A 414 -1.45 -1.74 -15.67
N LEU A 415 -0.82 -2.14 -14.55
CA LEU A 415 -0.14 -1.21 -13.65
C LEU A 415 1.05 -0.53 -14.31
N LEU A 416 1.91 -1.32 -14.95
CA LEU A 416 3.10 -0.87 -15.66
C LEU A 416 2.77 0.10 -16.80
N LEU A 417 1.81 -0.26 -17.63
CA LEU A 417 1.33 0.58 -18.74
C LEU A 417 0.66 1.86 -18.24
N SER A 418 -0.11 1.78 -17.14
CA SER A 418 -0.70 2.96 -16.52
C SER A 418 0.36 3.94 -16.01
N ALA A 419 1.47 3.43 -15.44
CA ALA A 419 2.59 4.26 -15.05
C ALA A 419 3.24 4.98 -16.25
N VAL A 420 3.43 4.27 -17.38
CA VAL A 420 3.93 4.87 -18.61
C VAL A 420 2.98 5.95 -19.14
N ILE A 421 1.66 5.70 -19.15
CA ILE A 421 0.68 6.73 -19.55
C ILE A 421 0.79 7.98 -18.67
N GLN A 422 1.00 7.84 -17.36
CA GLN A 422 1.21 9.00 -16.48
C GLN A 422 2.51 9.73 -16.81
N MET A 423 3.60 9.03 -17.13
CA MET A 423 4.83 9.67 -17.60
C MET A 423 4.63 10.48 -18.89
N LEU A 424 3.88 9.95 -19.86
CA LEU A 424 3.57 10.65 -21.11
C LEU A 424 2.77 11.93 -20.83
N ARG A 425 1.72 11.83 -20.00
CA ARG A 425 0.90 12.99 -19.59
C ARG A 425 1.72 14.06 -18.86
N PHE A 426 2.67 13.64 -18.03
CA PHE A 426 3.55 14.58 -17.33
C PHE A 426 4.51 15.26 -18.31
N ALA A 427 5.05 14.53 -19.29
CA ALA A 427 5.86 15.14 -20.33
C ALA A 427 5.07 16.14 -21.20
N ASP A 428 3.77 15.94 -21.42
CA ASP A 428 2.93 16.95 -22.10
C ASP A 428 2.93 18.28 -21.33
N ASN A 429 2.80 18.25 -20.00
CA ASN A 429 2.88 19.47 -19.18
C ASN A 429 4.22 20.21 -19.36
N TYR A 430 5.34 19.47 -19.50
CA TYR A 430 6.65 20.07 -19.77
C TYR A 430 6.67 20.80 -21.11
N PHE A 431 6.07 20.20 -22.14
CA PHE A 431 5.99 20.80 -23.46
C PHE A 431 5.07 22.02 -23.51
N ASP A 432 3.95 21.98 -22.79
CA ASP A 432 3.02 23.10 -22.68
C ASP A 432 3.70 24.32 -22.03
N GLU A 433 4.46 24.11 -20.93
CA GLU A 433 5.23 25.18 -20.29
C GLU A 433 6.28 25.79 -21.23
N ILE A 434 6.96 24.97 -22.03
CA ILE A 434 7.95 25.43 -23.00
C ILE A 434 7.27 26.23 -24.13
N SER A 435 6.16 25.74 -24.66
CA SER A 435 5.39 26.41 -25.72
C SER A 435 4.90 27.79 -25.27
N ASP A 436 4.43 27.90 -24.03
CA ASP A 436 4.01 29.16 -23.42
C ASP A 436 5.17 30.16 -23.27
N GLN A 437 6.36 29.67 -22.93
CA GLN A 437 7.56 30.52 -22.83
C GLN A 437 7.95 31.08 -24.21
N PHE A 438 7.97 30.25 -25.25
CA PHE A 438 8.27 30.72 -26.62
C PHE A 438 7.23 31.73 -27.11
N SER A 439 5.94 31.47 -26.89
CA SER A 439 4.85 32.39 -27.28
C SER A 439 4.99 33.77 -26.60
N LYS A 440 5.48 33.84 -25.36
CA LYS A 440 5.70 35.11 -24.65
C LYS A 440 6.93 35.88 -25.12
N VAL A 441 7.92 35.21 -25.72
CA VAL A 441 9.12 35.85 -26.27
C VAL A 441 8.79 36.48 -27.62
N GLU A 442 8.02 35.80 -28.47
CA GLU A 442 7.60 36.31 -29.78
C GLU A 442 6.66 37.54 -29.71
N ILE A 443 5.93 37.74 -28.60
CA ILE A 443 5.07 38.92 -28.39
C ILE A 443 5.89 40.16 -27.92
N LYS A 444 7.14 39.96 -27.50
CA LYS A 444 8.03 41.04 -26.99
C LYS A 444 9.04 41.55 -28.01
N GLU A 445 9.14 40.91 -29.17
CA GLU A 445 9.85 41.41 -30.36
C GLU A 445 8.86 42.13 -31.28
#